data_AF-A0AAD1THF8-F1
#
_entry.id   AF-A0AAD1THF8-F1
#
_cell.length_a   1.000
_cell.length_b   1.000
_cell.length_c   1.000
_cell.angle_alpha   90.00
_cell.angle_beta   90.00
_cell.angle_gamma   90.00
#
_symmetry.space_group_name_H-M   'P 1'
#
loop_
_entity.id
_entity.type
_entity.pdbx_description
1 polymer ?
#
loop_
_entity_poly.entity_id
_entity_poly.type
_entity_poly.pdbx_seq_one_letter_code
_entity_poly.pdbx_strand_id
1 'polypeptide(L)'
;MKQMFDADMNLARTEIKAVSQRVQASEEEITDIRQELKTMADTLCQLQSSDSVFQLRLDTMEDHNRLAKKLEFDEHFRINKPKQALPAAAQDIIVRFHSILDKLRFLNAVRNQIPLDFESYRLTFFQDITRTTLHWRKSLSPITAQLQNAKVDYRWLLPRT
;
A
#
# COMPACT_ATOMS: atom_id res chain seq x y z
N MET A 1 -56.58 -27.29 25.65
CA MET A 1 -55.92 -25.97 25.60
C MET A 1 -54.46 -26.03 26.03
N LYS A 2 -54.11 -26.59 27.20
CA LYS A 2 -52.71 -26.72 27.68
C LYS A 2 -51.78 -27.52 26.76
N GLN A 3 -52.22 -28.70 26.30
CA GLN A 3 -51.40 -29.58 25.43
C GLN A 3 -51.09 -28.99 24.05
N MET A 4 -51.93 -28.08 23.54
CA MET A 4 -51.74 -27.44 22.24
C MET A 4 -50.67 -26.33 22.34
N PHE A 5 -50.69 -25.56 23.44
CA PHE A 5 -49.68 -24.56 23.75
C PHE A 5 -48.28 -25.17 23.95
N ASP A 6 -48.20 -26.33 24.60
CA ASP A 6 -46.92 -27.03 24.82
C ASP A 6 -46.33 -27.57 23.49
N ALA A 7 -47.17 -27.95 22.53
CA ALA A 7 -46.73 -28.39 21.20
C ALA A 7 -46.16 -27.22 20.38
N ASP A 8 -46.85 -26.08 20.35
CA ASP A 8 -46.39 -24.87 19.64
C ASP A 8 -45.11 -24.30 20.27
N MET A 9 -45.00 -24.33 21.60
CA MET A 9 -43.78 -23.91 22.32
C MET A 9 -42.58 -24.82 22.04
N ASN A 10 -42.80 -26.13 21.88
CA ASN A 10 -41.74 -27.06 21.53
C ASN A 10 -41.31 -26.88 20.07
N LEU A 11 -42.26 -26.65 19.15
CA LEU A 11 -41.97 -26.36 17.74
C LEU A 11 -41.12 -25.10 17.60
N ALA A 12 -41.51 -24.01 18.27
CA ALA A 12 -40.77 -22.74 18.27
C ALA A 12 -39.34 -22.90 18.81
N ARG A 13 -39.15 -23.72 19.86
CA ARG A 13 -37.80 -24.03 20.39
C ARG A 13 -36.93 -24.79 19.39
N THR A 14 -37.49 -25.75 18.66
CA THR A 14 -36.77 -26.47 17.61
C THR A 14 -36.37 -25.54 16.46
N GLU A 15 -37.27 -24.65 16.04
CA GLU A 15 -36.98 -23.68 14.97
C GLU A 15 -35.90 -22.68 15.39
N ILE A 16 -35.98 -22.13 16.61
CA ILE A 16 -34.95 -21.23 17.16
C ILE A 16 -33.59 -21.95 17.21
N LYS A 17 -33.56 -23.22 17.62
CA LYS A 17 -32.32 -24.00 17.67
C LYS A 17 -31.74 -24.23 16.27
N ALA A 18 -32.57 -24.53 15.28
CA ALA A 18 -32.15 -24.72 13.90
C ALA A 18 -31.62 -23.40 13.29
N VAL A 19 -32.28 -22.27 13.56
CA VAL A 19 -31.81 -20.95 13.12
C VAL A 19 -30.49 -20.59 13.80
N SER A 20 -30.37 -20.82 15.12
CA SER A 20 -29.13 -20.55 15.86
C SER A 20 -27.94 -21.35 15.30
N GLN A 21 -28.15 -22.61 14.94
CA GLN A 21 -27.11 -23.44 14.31
C GLN A 21 -26.71 -22.92 12.93
N ARG A 22 -27.68 -22.45 12.12
CA ARG A 22 -27.40 -21.85 10.81
C ARG A 22 -26.64 -20.53 10.92
N VAL A 23 -26.97 -19.70 11.91
CA VAL A 23 -26.25 -18.44 12.18
C VAL A 23 -24.81 -18.76 12.58
N GLN A 24 -24.60 -19.71 13.48
CA GLN A 24 -23.27 -20.09 13.94
C GLN A 24 -22.40 -20.64 12.79
N ALA A 25 -22.96 -21.50 11.94
CA ALA A 25 -22.25 -22.00 10.76
C ALA A 25 -21.91 -20.87 9.76
N SER A 26 -22.82 -19.91 9.57
CA SER A 26 -22.56 -18.75 8.70
C SER A 26 -21.50 -17.81 9.30
N GLU A 27 -21.43 -17.66 10.62
CA GLU A 27 -20.39 -16.87 11.29
C GLU A 27 -19.01 -17.51 11.11
N GLU A 28 -18.91 -18.83 11.20
CA GLU A 28 -17.69 -19.59 10.94
C GLU A 28 -17.21 -19.42 9.49
N GLU A 29 -18.11 -19.57 8.51
CA GLU A 29 -17.79 -19.31 7.09
C GLU A 29 -17.32 -17.87 6.86
N ILE A 30 -17.95 -16.89 7.50
CA ILE A 30 -17.54 -15.47 7.38
C ILE A 30 -16.14 -15.26 7.98
N THR A 31 -15.81 -15.92 9.10
CA THR A 31 -14.45 -15.83 9.66
C THR A 31 -13.40 -16.43 8.75
N ASP A 32 -13.69 -17.57 8.11
CA ASP A 32 -12.77 -18.21 7.16
C ASP A 32 -12.56 -17.33 5.92
N ILE A 33 -13.64 -16.80 5.33
CA ILE A 33 -13.55 -15.87 4.19
C ILE A 33 -12.73 -14.62 4.56
N ARG A 34 -12.90 -14.07 5.76
CA ARG A 34 -12.10 -12.92 6.22
C ARG A 34 -10.62 -13.27 6.33
N GLN A 35 -10.30 -14.47 6.79
CA GLN A 35 -8.92 -14.94 6.90
C GLN A 35 -8.28 -15.16 5.51
N GLU A 36 -9.03 -15.73 4.56
CA GLU A 36 -8.59 -15.86 3.18
C GLU A 36 -8.36 -14.50 2.52
N LEU A 37 -9.31 -13.56 2.65
CA LEU A 37 -9.17 -12.20 2.12
C LEU A 37 -7.95 -11.48 2.69
N LYS A 38 -7.65 -11.67 3.98
CA LYS A 38 -6.43 -11.14 4.61
C LYS A 38 -5.18 -11.75 3.98
N THR A 39 -5.16 -13.07 3.81
CA THR A 39 -4.03 -13.80 3.21
C THR A 39 -3.81 -13.38 1.75
N MET A 40 -4.89 -13.16 0.99
CA MET A 40 -4.84 -12.62 -0.37
C MET A 40 -4.33 -11.17 -0.40
N ALA A 41 -4.75 -10.33 0.54
CA ALA A 41 -4.26 -8.95 0.63
C ALA A 41 -2.77 -8.90 0.96
N ASP A 42 -2.31 -9.78 1.84
CA ASP A 42 -0.90 -9.89 2.21
C ASP A 42 -0.05 -10.37 1.03
N THR A 43 -0.50 -11.39 0.29
CA THR A 43 0.19 -11.87 -0.92
C THR A 43 0.21 -10.82 -2.04
N LEU A 44 -0.87 -10.07 -2.26
CA LEU A 44 -0.87 -8.95 -3.21
C LEU A 44 0.11 -7.85 -2.79
N CYS A 45 0.20 -7.54 -1.50
CA CYS A 45 1.16 -6.57 -0.99
C CYS A 45 2.61 -7.05 -1.18
N GLN A 46 2.86 -8.34 -0.98
CA GLN A 46 4.17 -8.95 -1.23
C GLN A 46 4.54 -8.97 -2.71
N LEU A 47 3.61 -9.32 -3.61
CA LEU A 47 3.85 -9.32 -5.06
C LEU A 47 4.12 -7.91 -5.60
N GLN A 48 3.35 -6.92 -5.13
CA GLN A 48 3.59 -5.51 -5.44
C GLN A 48 4.93 -5.01 -4.88
N SER A 49 5.40 -5.61 -3.79
CA SER A 49 6.72 -5.31 -3.22
C SER A 49 7.83 -6.07 -3.93
N SER A 50 7.60 -7.29 -4.45
CA SER A 50 8.62 -8.10 -5.13
C SER A 50 9.08 -7.49 -6.45
N ASP A 51 8.20 -6.77 -7.16
CA ASP A 51 8.60 -5.94 -8.32
C ASP A 51 9.60 -4.81 -7.94
N SER A 52 9.81 -4.55 -6.64
CA SER A 52 10.73 -3.53 -6.13
C SER A 52 11.94 -4.05 -5.34
N VAL A 53 12.02 -5.36 -5.05
CA VAL A 53 13.02 -5.95 -4.11
C VAL A 53 14.24 -6.58 -4.81
N PHE A 54 14.20 -6.80 -6.13
CA PHE A 54 15.36 -7.37 -6.82
C PHE A 54 16.43 -6.31 -7.10
N GLN A 55 17.63 -6.53 -6.57
CA GLN A 55 18.89 -5.77 -6.75
C GLN A 55 19.19 -4.59 -5.81
N LEU A 56 19.20 -4.85 -4.49
CA LEU A 56 20.13 -4.15 -3.60
C LEU A 56 21.31 -5.07 -3.23
N ARG A 57 22.04 -5.54 -4.26
CA ARG A 57 23.34 -6.22 -4.13
C ARG A 57 24.09 -6.20 -5.47
N LEU A 58 24.42 -5.01 -5.96
CA LEU A 58 25.40 -4.79 -7.03
C LEU A 58 26.30 -3.63 -6.62
N ASP A 59 26.85 -3.73 -5.41
CA ASP A 59 28.10 -3.05 -5.07
C ASP A 59 29.22 -3.83 -5.76
N THR A 60 29.61 -3.40 -6.97
CA THR A 60 31.02 -3.40 -7.41
C THR A 60 31.16 -2.79 -8.81
N MET A 61 31.78 -1.61 -8.84
CA MET A 61 32.88 -1.24 -9.74
C MET A 61 32.66 -0.72 -11.18
N GLU A 62 31.45 -0.54 -11.73
CA GLU A 62 31.32 0.01 -13.10
C GLU A 62 30.65 1.40 -13.22
N ASP A 63 30.14 1.95 -12.13
CA ASP A 63 29.15 3.04 -12.22
C ASP A 63 29.67 4.47 -12.45
N HIS A 64 30.99 4.66 -12.53
CA HIS A 64 31.57 5.98 -12.75
C HIS A 64 31.44 6.46 -14.22
N ASN A 65 31.18 5.56 -15.17
CA ASN A 65 31.04 5.92 -16.60
C ASN A 65 29.59 6.13 -17.08
N ARG A 66 28.57 5.97 -16.22
CA ARG A 66 27.14 6.11 -16.60
C ARG A 66 26.52 7.48 -16.29
N LEU A 67 27.34 8.50 -16.04
CA LEU A 67 26.88 9.87 -15.73
C LEU A 67 26.13 10.58 -16.88
N ALA A 68 26.01 9.96 -18.05
CA ALA A 68 25.27 10.50 -19.20
C ALA A 68 24.29 9.49 -19.84
N LYS A 69 23.95 8.37 -19.18
CA LYS A 69 22.94 7.46 -19.75
C LYS A 69 21.57 8.12 -19.65
N LYS A 70 20.91 8.31 -20.79
CA LYS A 70 19.52 8.78 -20.87
C LYS A 70 18.63 7.84 -20.04
N LEU A 71 17.78 8.41 -19.19
CA LEU A 71 16.77 7.63 -18.46
C LEU A 71 15.78 7.04 -19.47
N GLU A 72 15.53 5.75 -19.34
CA GLU A 72 14.56 5.02 -20.15
C GLU A 72 13.31 4.72 -19.31
N PHE A 73 12.15 4.99 -19.91
CA PHE A 73 10.84 4.79 -19.30
C PHE A 73 10.04 3.85 -20.17
N ASP A 74 9.43 2.84 -19.56
CA ASP A 74 8.53 1.93 -20.27
C ASP A 74 7.19 2.60 -20.53
N GLU A 75 6.65 3.25 -19.50
CA GLU A 75 5.30 3.82 -19.51
C GLU A 75 5.26 5.11 -18.70
N HIS A 76 4.39 6.02 -19.13
CA HIS A 76 4.01 7.18 -18.33
C HIS A 76 2.54 7.55 -18.61
N PHE A 77 1.80 7.89 -17.57
CA PHE A 77 0.40 8.29 -17.71
C PHE A 77 -0.03 9.21 -16.58
N ARG A 78 -1.07 10.02 -16.84
CA ARG A 78 -1.69 10.88 -15.84
C ARG A 78 -2.74 10.10 -15.07
N ILE A 79 -2.77 10.28 -13.75
CA ILE A 79 -3.84 9.71 -12.93
C ILE A 79 -4.99 10.70 -12.75
N ASN A 80 -6.18 10.14 -12.62
CA ASN A 80 -7.36 10.92 -12.32
C ASN A 80 -7.22 11.60 -10.96
N LYS A 81 -7.68 12.86 -10.90
CA LYS A 81 -7.68 13.63 -9.66
C LYS A 81 -8.55 12.93 -8.62
N PRO A 82 -8.17 12.92 -7.34
CA PRO A 82 -9.08 12.48 -6.29
C PRO A 82 -10.30 13.40 -6.28
N LYS A 83 -11.47 12.86 -5.92
CA LYS A 83 -12.74 13.61 -5.90
C LYS A 83 -12.69 14.87 -5.03
N GLN A 84 -11.76 14.93 -4.09
CA GLN A 84 -11.55 16.04 -3.15
C GLN A 84 -10.54 17.09 -3.64
N ALA A 85 -9.90 16.89 -4.80
CA ALA A 85 -8.95 17.86 -5.33
C ALA A 85 -9.65 19.12 -5.82
N LEU A 86 -8.96 20.25 -5.69
CA LEU A 86 -9.39 21.51 -6.30
C LEU A 86 -9.54 21.34 -7.82
N PRO A 87 -10.55 21.96 -8.47
CA PRO A 87 -10.74 21.84 -9.92
C PRO A 87 -9.49 22.22 -10.72
N ALA A 88 -8.75 23.23 -10.25
CA ALA A 88 -7.51 23.72 -10.86
C ALA A 88 -6.23 22.95 -10.45
N ALA A 89 -6.30 21.96 -9.56
CA ALA A 89 -5.12 21.19 -9.16
C ALA A 89 -4.52 20.45 -10.37
N ALA A 90 -3.20 20.29 -10.43
CA ALA A 90 -2.58 19.45 -11.45
C ALA A 90 -2.96 17.97 -11.25
N GLN A 91 -2.93 17.18 -12.32
CA GLN A 91 -2.97 15.72 -12.22
C GLN A 91 -1.56 15.20 -11.98
N ASP A 92 -1.43 14.22 -11.10
CA ASP A 92 -0.16 13.53 -10.91
C ASP A 92 0.15 12.66 -12.14
N ILE A 93 1.44 12.48 -12.40
CA ILE A 93 1.97 11.63 -13.47
C ILE A 93 2.65 10.44 -12.83
N ILE A 94 2.24 9.24 -13.21
CA ILE A 94 2.94 8.00 -12.87
C ILE A 94 3.91 7.69 -14.00
N VAL A 95 5.15 7.38 -13.62
CA VAL A 95 6.23 6.99 -14.54
C VAL A 95 6.76 5.63 -14.13
N ARG A 96 6.74 4.67 -15.06
CA ARG A 96 7.39 3.37 -14.93
C ARG A 96 8.78 3.45 -15.54
N PHE A 97 9.79 3.32 -14.69
CA PHE A 97 11.18 3.22 -15.13
C PHE A 97 11.43 1.84 -15.73
N HIS A 98 12.18 1.80 -16.83
CA HIS A 98 12.63 0.54 -17.43
C HIS A 98 13.49 -0.28 -16.47
N SER A 99 14.32 0.41 -15.67
CA SER A 99 15.18 -0.21 -14.67
C SER A 99 14.91 0.32 -13.27
N ILE A 100 14.84 -0.59 -12.29
CA ILE A 100 14.78 -0.25 -10.87
C ILE A 100 16.01 0.56 -10.43
N LEU A 101 17.18 0.29 -11.02
CA LEU A 101 18.42 1.02 -10.71
C LEU A 101 18.33 2.47 -11.15
N ASP A 102 17.74 2.73 -12.32
CA ASP A 102 17.51 4.09 -12.82
C ASP A 102 16.50 4.83 -11.94
N LYS A 103 15.45 4.14 -11.47
CA LYS A 103 14.51 4.69 -10.47
C LYS A 103 15.23 5.07 -9.17
N LEU A 104 16.11 4.21 -8.65
CA LEU A 104 16.85 4.48 -7.41
C LEU A 104 17.85 5.64 -7.58
N ARG A 105 18.58 5.68 -8.70
CA ARG A 105 19.49 6.78 -9.04
C ARG A 105 18.73 8.10 -9.15
N PHE A 106 17.61 8.10 -9.87
CA PHE A 106 16.74 9.25 -10.01
C PHE A 106 16.24 9.74 -8.63
N LEU A 107 15.71 8.85 -7.80
CA LEU A 107 15.21 9.21 -6.48
C LEU A 107 16.31 9.70 -5.53
N ASN A 108 17.51 9.13 -5.61
CA ASN A 108 18.65 9.62 -4.84
C ASN A 108 19.11 11.00 -5.32
N ALA A 109 19.17 11.23 -6.63
CA ALA A 109 19.49 12.53 -7.21
C ALA A 109 18.47 13.59 -6.77
N VAL A 110 17.17 13.31 -6.91
CA VAL A 110 16.08 14.20 -6.50
C VAL A 110 16.11 14.51 -5.00
N ARG A 111 16.43 13.53 -4.14
CA ARG A 111 16.52 13.76 -2.69
C ARG A 111 17.69 14.66 -2.30
N ASN A 112 18.79 14.58 -3.04
CA ASN A 112 19.99 15.35 -2.78
C ASN A 112 19.96 16.73 -3.47
N GLN A 113 19.12 16.90 -4.49
CA GLN A 113 18.93 18.15 -5.23
C GLN A 113 17.73 18.93 -4.68
N ILE A 114 18.01 20.04 -4.01
CA ILE A 114 17.02 21.04 -3.57
C ILE A 114 16.59 21.87 -4.80
N PRO A 115 15.40 22.51 -4.76
CA PRO A 115 14.21 22.06 -5.49
C PRO A 115 14.40 21.94 -7.02
N LEU A 116 13.68 20.99 -7.61
CA LEU A 116 13.63 20.81 -9.07
C LEU A 116 12.55 21.69 -9.66
N ASP A 117 12.96 22.81 -10.25
CA ASP A 117 12.09 23.71 -10.98
C ASP A 117 12.14 23.38 -12.47
N PHE A 118 10.97 23.26 -13.08
CA PHE A 118 10.81 23.12 -14.52
C PHE A 118 9.92 24.26 -15.01
N GLU A 119 10.48 25.12 -15.86
CA GLU A 119 9.86 26.37 -16.29
C GLU A 119 9.48 27.25 -15.08
N SER A 120 8.18 27.39 -14.81
CA SER A 120 7.62 28.14 -13.68
C SER A 120 7.00 27.21 -12.61
N TYR A 121 7.20 25.90 -12.73
CA TYR A 121 6.61 24.90 -11.85
C TYR A 121 7.67 24.25 -10.98
N ARG A 122 7.39 24.20 -9.67
CA ARG A 122 8.16 23.40 -8.74
C ARG A 122 7.68 21.95 -8.79
N LEU A 123 8.57 21.05 -9.19
CA LEU A 123 8.27 19.63 -9.27
C LEU A 123 8.51 18.96 -7.92
N THR A 124 7.57 18.10 -7.55
CA THR A 124 7.69 17.23 -6.37
C THR A 124 7.57 15.79 -6.82
N PHE A 125 8.48 14.95 -6.35
CA PHE A 125 8.52 13.54 -6.70
C PHE A 125 8.23 12.69 -5.47
N PHE A 126 7.34 11.71 -5.65
CA PHE A 126 6.98 10.75 -4.61
C PHE A 126 7.22 9.33 -5.13
N GLN A 127 7.57 8.43 -4.23
CA GLN A 127 7.55 7.01 -4.56
C GLN A 127 6.10 6.55 -4.64
N ASP A 128 5.76 5.85 -5.72
CA ASP A 128 4.52 5.09 -5.77
C ASP A 128 4.62 3.94 -4.78
N ILE A 129 3.73 3.95 -3.79
CA ILE A 129 3.67 2.96 -2.71
C ILE A 129 2.22 2.55 -2.49
N THR A 130 2.03 1.30 -2.08
CA THR A 130 0.70 0.76 -1.83
C THR A 130 -0.01 1.52 -0.71
N ARG A 131 -1.34 1.53 -0.74
CA ARG A 131 -2.17 2.17 0.31
C ARG A 131 -1.88 1.62 1.70
N THR A 132 -1.64 0.31 1.81
CA THR A 132 -1.29 -0.37 3.05
C THR A 132 0.05 0.15 3.59
N THR A 133 1.08 0.23 2.74
CA THR A 133 2.38 0.80 3.10
C THR A 133 2.26 2.26 3.52
N LEU A 134 1.47 3.05 2.79
CA LEU A 134 1.23 4.46 3.11
C LEU A 134 0.53 4.61 4.48
N HIS A 135 -0.48 3.78 4.75
CA HIS A 135 -1.19 3.80 6.03
C HIS A 135 -0.28 3.41 7.19
N TRP A 136 0.54 2.37 7.01
CA TRP A 136 1.54 1.96 7.99
C TRP A 136 2.58 3.06 8.25
N ARG A 137 3.09 3.73 7.21
CA ARG A 137 3.99 4.88 7.41
C ARG A 137 3.33 6.00 8.21
N LYS A 138 2.04 6.26 7.96
CA LYS A 138 1.28 7.25 8.74
C LYS A 138 1.10 6.84 10.19
N SER A 139 0.87 5.56 10.48
CA SER A 139 0.72 5.08 11.88
C SER A 139 2.01 5.23 12.69
N LEU A 140 3.17 5.23 12.03
CA LEU A 140 4.47 5.48 12.65
C LEU A 140 4.85 6.95 12.79
N SER A 141 4.01 7.88 12.33
CA SER A 141 4.24 9.33 12.46
C SER A 141 4.64 9.76 13.88
N PRO A 142 3.99 9.30 14.96
CA PRO A 142 4.36 9.68 16.33
C PRO A 142 5.80 9.27 16.69
N ILE A 143 6.22 8.08 16.27
CA ILE A 143 7.56 7.56 16.54
C ILE A 143 8.59 8.34 15.73
N THR A 144 8.30 8.63 14.46
CA THR A 144 9.21 9.43 13.64
C THR A 144 9.37 10.85 14.15
N ALA A 145 8.31 11.46 14.70
CA ALA A 145 8.41 12.77 15.33
C ALA A 145 9.35 12.73 16.56
N GLN A 146 9.30 11.67 17.36
CA GLN A 146 10.23 11.48 18.47
C GLN A 146 11.67 11.30 18.00
N LEU A 147 11.90 10.50 16.95
CA LEU A 147 13.23 10.33 16.36
C LEU A 147 13.79 11.64 15.79
N GLN A 148 12.96 12.43 15.10
CA GLN A 148 13.32 13.76 14.61
C GLN A 148 13.69 14.69 15.76
N ASN A 149 12.88 14.74 16.83
CA ASN A 149 13.15 15.56 18.01
C ASN A 149 14.45 15.15 18.71
N ALA A 150 14.75 13.85 18.74
CA ALA A 150 15.99 13.29 19.27
C ALA A 150 17.20 13.44 18.32
N LYS A 151 17.01 14.05 17.14
CA LYS A 151 18.03 14.18 16.07
C LYS A 151 18.65 12.83 15.66
N VAL A 152 17.86 11.76 15.74
CA VAL A 152 18.27 10.44 15.26
C VAL A 152 17.99 10.37 13.76
N ASP A 153 19.03 10.11 12.98
CA ASP A 153 18.89 9.87 11.56
C ASP A 153 18.10 8.58 11.32
N TYR A 154 17.00 8.69 10.57
CA TYR A 154 16.22 7.53 10.16
C TYR A 154 15.81 7.66 8.69
N ARG A 155 15.56 6.51 8.05
CA ARG A 155 15.12 6.45 6.66
C ARG A 155 14.03 5.40 6.51
N TRP A 156 13.00 5.76 5.75
CA TRP A 156 12.00 4.80 5.30
C TRP A 156 12.60 3.92 4.22
N LEU A 157 12.87 2.66 4.57
CA LEU A 157 13.21 1.64 3.58
C LEU A 157 11.94 1.17 2.84
N LEU A 158 12.13 0.34 1.80
CA LEU A 158 11.06 -0.29 1.02
C LEU A 158 10.02 -0.98 1.92
N PRO A 159 8.79 -1.23 1.42
CA PRO A 159 7.73 -1.84 2.21
C PRO A 159 8.20 -3.09 2.95
N ARG A 160 7.64 -3.32 4.14
CA ARG A 160 7.80 -4.57 4.88
C ARG A 160 7.19 -5.70 4.04
N THR A 161 8.02 -6.66 3.61
CA THR A 161 7.58 -7.99 3.16
C THR A 161 6.93 -8.77 4.29
#